data_AF-A0A059DZ98-F1
#
_entry.id   AF-A0A059DZ98-F1
#
_cell.length_a   1.000
_cell.length_b   1.000
_cell.length_c   1.000
_cell.angle_alpha   90.00
_cell.angle_beta   90.00
_cell.angle_gamma   90.00
#
_symmetry.space_group_name_H-M   'P 1'
#
loop_
_entity.id
_entity.type
_entity.pdbx_description
1 polymer ?
#
loop_
_entity_poly.entity_id
_entity_poly.type
_entity_poly.pdbx_seq_one_letter_code
_entity_poly.pdbx_strand_id
1 'polypeptide(L)'
;MDDILSPEEMRRERDYKRLRTRNPICIHCGYHNHPAAMELAHIAPREFHDDGGVLCSNCHREVSDPEKDLPYAPQTQNPQIETIGRYLLALAEWFERIARTIAEFGAFLLALAERSPAIEDGVAT
;
A
#
# COMPACT_ATOMS: atom_id res chain seq x y z
N MET A 1 -19.73 32.29 -4.74
CA MET A 1 -19.30 31.83 -6.07
C MET A 1 -19.03 30.36 -5.90
N ASP A 2 -19.90 29.53 -6.47
CA ASP A 2 -19.74 28.09 -6.38
C ASP A 2 -18.46 27.70 -7.10
N ASP A 3 -17.49 27.22 -6.33
CA ASP A 3 -16.20 26.77 -6.79
C ASP A 3 -16.41 25.41 -7.47
N ILE A 4 -16.87 25.46 -8.72
CA ILE A 4 -17.13 24.26 -9.52
C ILE A 4 -15.76 23.68 -9.87
N LEU A 5 -15.41 22.56 -9.22
CA LEU A 5 -14.23 21.77 -9.57
C LEU A 5 -14.20 21.51 -11.08
N SER A 6 -13.04 21.75 -11.68
CA SER A 6 -12.79 21.37 -13.06
C SER A 6 -12.96 19.86 -13.26
N PRO A 7 -13.20 19.39 -14.50
CA PRO A 7 -13.29 17.95 -14.77
C PRO A 7 -12.04 17.15 -14.36
N GLU A 8 -10.86 17.77 -14.36
CA GLU A 8 -9.63 17.15 -13.86
C GLU A 8 -9.66 16.97 -12.35
N GLU A 9 -10.01 18.01 -11.61
CA GLU A 9 -10.10 17.96 -10.15
C GLU A 9 -11.17 16.94 -9.73
N MET A 10 -12.31 16.88 -10.43
CA MET A 10 -13.31 15.85 -10.19
C MET A 10 -12.77 14.41 -10.40
N ARG A 11 -11.87 14.19 -11.38
CA ARG A 11 -11.21 12.88 -11.55
C ARG A 11 -10.28 12.60 -10.37
N ARG A 12 -9.47 13.58 -10.00
CA ARG A 12 -8.54 13.51 -8.87
C ARG A 12 -9.27 13.17 -7.56
N GLU A 13 -10.39 13.84 -7.30
CA GLU A 13 -11.24 13.59 -6.13
C GLU A 13 -11.81 12.17 -6.11
N ARG A 14 -12.20 11.63 -7.27
CA ARG A 14 -12.65 10.24 -7.36
C ARG A 14 -11.52 9.26 -7.04
N ASP A 15 -10.30 9.54 -7.49
CA ASP A 15 -9.15 8.71 -7.17
C ASP A 15 -8.86 8.72 -5.66
N TYR A 16 -8.83 9.88 -5.01
CA TYR A 16 -8.63 9.95 -3.57
C TYR A 16 -9.72 9.23 -2.77
N LYS A 17 -10.98 9.34 -3.19
CA LYS A 17 -12.10 8.60 -2.58
C LYS A 17 -11.91 7.09 -2.73
N ARG A 18 -11.55 6.63 -3.94
CA ARG A 18 -11.28 5.22 -4.23
C ARG A 18 -10.12 4.66 -3.40
N LEU A 19 -9.08 5.47 -3.18
CA LEU A 19 -7.88 5.10 -2.41
C LEU A 19 -8.03 5.33 -0.90
N ARG A 20 -9.11 5.98 -0.45
CA ARG A 20 -9.42 6.28 0.96
C ARG A 20 -8.37 7.14 1.67
N THR A 21 -7.56 7.88 0.91
CA THR A 21 -6.53 8.77 1.45
C THR A 21 -6.25 9.92 0.48
N ARG A 22 -5.78 11.05 1.04
CA ARG A 22 -5.27 12.20 0.29
C ARG A 22 -3.79 12.07 -0.07
N ASN A 23 -3.07 11.21 0.65
CA ASN A 23 -1.64 10.98 0.48
C ASN A 23 -1.39 9.51 0.12
N PRO A 24 -1.87 9.05 -1.05
CA PRO A 24 -1.69 7.67 -1.44
C PRO A 24 -0.23 7.38 -1.76
N ILE A 25 0.29 6.32 -1.12
CA ILE A 25 1.64 5.80 -1.31
C ILE A 25 1.50 4.29 -1.49
N CYS A 26 2.13 3.74 -2.52
CA CYS A 26 2.23 2.29 -2.68
C CYS A 26 3.02 1.71 -1.49
N ILE A 27 2.38 0.88 -0.67
CA ILE A 27 3.04 0.28 0.51
C ILE A 27 4.18 -0.69 0.14
N HIS A 28 4.22 -1.17 -1.11
CA HIS A 28 5.24 -2.09 -1.57
C HIS A 28 6.49 -1.39 -2.11
N CYS A 29 6.36 -0.33 -2.90
CA CYS A 29 7.49 0.31 -3.59
C CYS A 29 7.62 1.81 -3.36
N GLY A 30 6.74 2.40 -2.54
CA GLY A 30 6.76 3.84 -2.24
C GLY A 30 6.28 4.76 -3.36
N TYR A 31 5.84 4.24 -4.52
CA TYR A 31 5.30 5.05 -5.60
C TYR A 31 4.15 5.95 -5.12
N HIS A 32 4.24 7.25 -5.40
CA HIS A 32 3.26 8.25 -4.96
C HIS A 32 3.03 9.37 -6.00
N ASN A 33 3.53 9.20 -7.23
CA ASN A 33 3.57 10.29 -8.22
C ASN A 33 2.17 10.66 -8.77
N HIS A 34 1.24 9.70 -8.88
CA HIS A 34 -0.09 9.98 -9.43
C HIS A 34 -1.17 8.99 -8.93
N PRO A 35 -2.30 9.46 -8.36
CA PRO A 35 -3.32 8.59 -7.75
C PRO A 35 -4.11 7.74 -8.76
N ALA A 36 -4.25 8.20 -10.00
CA ALA A 36 -4.84 7.38 -11.07
C ALA A 36 -4.03 6.10 -11.40
N ALA A 37 -2.75 6.03 -11.02
CA ALA A 37 -1.89 4.85 -11.24
C ALA A 37 -1.82 3.93 -10.01
N MET A 38 -2.74 4.10 -9.06
CA MET A 38 -2.81 3.35 -7.81
C MET A 38 -4.17 2.68 -7.65
N GLU A 39 -4.22 1.62 -6.87
CA GLU A 39 -5.38 0.78 -6.59
C GLU A 39 -5.46 0.51 -5.09
N LEU A 40 -6.69 0.30 -4.59
CA LEU A 40 -6.90 -0.18 -3.22
C LEU A 40 -6.91 -1.71 -3.27
N ALA A 41 -5.81 -2.31 -2.81
CA ALA A 41 -5.66 -3.75 -2.70
C ALA A 41 -6.31 -4.23 -1.40
N HIS A 42 -7.13 -5.27 -1.47
CA HIS A 42 -7.75 -5.86 -0.27
C HIS A 42 -6.86 -6.97 0.27
N ILE A 43 -6.79 -7.13 1.59
CA ILE A 43 -5.97 -8.19 2.23
C ILE A 43 -6.49 -9.61 1.90
N ALA A 44 -7.78 -9.74 1.66
CA ALA A 44 -8.51 -10.94 1.29
C ALA A 44 -9.74 -10.49 0.45
N PRO A 45 -10.48 -11.42 -0.16
CA PRO A 45 -11.57 -11.06 -1.06
C PRO A 45 -12.59 -10.13 -0.40
N ARG A 46 -12.97 -9.08 -1.13
CA ARG A 46 -13.84 -8.01 -0.64
C ARG A 46 -15.20 -8.49 -0.10
N GLU A 47 -15.65 -9.66 -0.54
CA GLU A 47 -16.88 -10.29 -0.05
C GLU A 47 -16.81 -10.64 1.44
N PHE A 48 -15.61 -10.88 1.98
CA PHE A 48 -15.40 -11.31 3.36
C PHE A 48 -14.94 -10.18 4.28
N HIS A 49 -14.34 -9.12 3.74
CA HIS A 49 -13.93 -7.95 4.51
C HIS A 49 -13.67 -6.73 3.61
N ASP A 50 -13.40 -5.56 4.20
CA ASP A 50 -13.09 -4.33 3.46
C ASP A 50 -11.74 -3.71 3.85
N ASP A 51 -10.88 -4.49 4.53
CA ASP A 51 -9.53 -4.08 4.90
C ASP A 51 -8.58 -4.14 3.69
N GLY A 52 -7.70 -3.15 3.61
CA GLY A 52 -6.78 -3.03 2.49
C GLY A 52 -5.85 -1.84 2.60
N GLY A 53 -5.04 -1.65 1.57
CA GLY A 53 -4.09 -0.57 1.46
C GLY A 53 -3.75 -0.25 0.01
N VAL A 54 -3.03 0.85 -0.17
CA VAL A 54 -2.75 1.39 -1.50
C VAL A 54 -1.55 0.67 -2.11
N LEU A 55 -1.73 0.18 -3.33
CA LEU A 55 -0.66 -0.33 -4.20
C LEU A 55 -0.65 0.44 -5.52
N CYS A 56 0.51 0.60 -6.16
CA CYS A 56 0.53 1.01 -7.56
C CYS A 56 0.00 -0.14 -8.45
N SER A 57 -0.53 0.17 -9.63
CA SER A 57 -1.11 -0.85 -10.52
C SER A 57 -0.14 -1.97 -10.90
N ASN A 58 1.17 -1.74 -10.87
CA ASN A 58 2.16 -2.79 -11.13
C ASN A 58 2.28 -3.74 -9.94
N CYS A 59 2.55 -3.21 -8.74
CA CYS A 59 2.63 -4.02 -7.52
C CYS A 59 1.30 -4.73 -7.22
N HIS A 60 0.15 -4.10 -7.50
CA HIS A 60 -1.14 -4.74 -7.35
C HIS A 60 -1.30 -5.95 -8.28
N ARG A 61 -0.87 -5.86 -9.54
CA ARG A 61 -0.90 -7.00 -10.47
C ARG A 61 0.00 -8.14 -9.99
N GLU A 62 1.19 -7.85 -9.50
CA GLU A 62 2.10 -8.89 -8.97
C GLU A 62 1.52 -9.60 -7.75
N VAL A 63 0.87 -8.87 -6.84
CA VAL A 63 0.24 -9.45 -5.65
C VAL A 63 -1.01 -10.26 -5.99
N SER A 64 -1.86 -9.74 -6.88
CA SER A 64 -3.14 -10.38 -7.24
C SER A 64 -3.00 -11.54 -8.23
N ASP A 65 -1.86 -11.71 -8.89
CA ASP A 65 -1.71 -12.76 -9.91
C ASP A 65 -1.78 -14.18 -9.32
N PRO A 66 -1.02 -14.52 -8.25
CA PRO A 66 -1.14 -15.83 -7.61
C PRO A 66 -2.49 -16.06 -6.91
N GLU A 67 -3.18 -15.00 -6.50
CA GLU A 67 -4.50 -15.10 -5.84
C GLU A 67 -5.57 -15.70 -6.76
N LYS A 68 -5.42 -15.55 -8.09
CA LYS A 68 -6.37 -16.10 -9.08
C LYS A 68 -6.41 -17.63 -9.08
N ASP A 69 -5.34 -18.26 -8.63
CA ASP A 69 -5.23 -19.72 -8.54
C ASP A 69 -5.83 -20.28 -7.23
N LEU A 70 -6.19 -19.41 -6.28
CA LEU A 70 -6.77 -19.82 -5.00
C LEU A 70 -8.29 -20.06 -5.11
N PRO A 71 -8.85 -21.02 -4.36
CA PRO A 71 -10.30 -21.19 -4.30
C PRO A 71 -10.96 -19.96 -3.69
N TYR A 72 -11.90 -19.34 -4.41
CA TYR A 72 -12.68 -18.18 -3.94
C TYR A 72 -13.73 -18.52 -2.87
N ALA A 73 -14.02 -19.80 -2.67
CA ALA A 73 -14.92 -20.29 -1.63
C ALA A 73 -14.17 -21.14 -0.59
N PRO A 74 -14.57 -21.10 0.69
CA PRO A 74 -14.07 -22.02 1.70
C PRO A 74 -14.25 -23.48 1.27
N GLN A 75 -13.23 -24.30 1.48
CA GLN A 75 -13.19 -25.72 1.09
C GLN A 75 -13.44 -26.66 2.27
N THR A 76 -13.48 -26.14 3.50
CA THR A 76 -13.61 -26.92 4.73
C THR A 76 -15.05 -26.98 5.25
N GLN A 77 -15.32 -27.96 6.14
CA GLN A 77 -16.60 -28.06 6.85
C GLN A 77 -16.82 -26.93 7.87
N ASN A 78 -15.79 -26.16 8.20
CA ASN A 78 -15.91 -24.98 9.04
C ASN A 78 -15.37 -23.74 8.30
N PRO A 79 -16.20 -23.12 7.45
CA PRO A 79 -15.82 -21.96 6.65
C PRO A 79 -15.25 -20.80 7.47
N GLN A 80 -15.73 -20.61 8.70
CA GLN A 80 -15.28 -19.51 9.55
C GLN A 80 -13.81 -19.65 9.94
N ILE A 81 -13.38 -20.84 10.37
CA ILE A 81 -11.98 -21.09 10.76
C ILE A 81 -11.06 -20.93 9.56
N GLU A 82 -11.46 -21.44 8.39
CA GLU A 82 -10.68 -21.30 7.17
C GLU A 82 -10.54 -19.84 6.73
N THR A 83 -11.62 -19.06 6.75
CA THR A 83 -11.58 -17.63 6.40
C THR A 83 -10.66 -16.86 7.35
N ILE A 84 -10.75 -17.12 8.66
CA ILE A 84 -9.84 -16.50 9.65
C ILE A 84 -8.39 -16.87 9.35
N GLY A 85 -8.10 -18.15 9.09
CA GLY A 85 -6.75 -18.61 8.77
C GLY A 85 -6.17 -17.95 7.51
N ARG A 86 -6.95 -17.91 6.43
CA ARG A 86 -6.56 -17.25 5.16
C ARG A 86 -6.29 -15.76 5.36
N TYR A 87 -7.14 -15.07 6.10
CA TYR A 87 -6.96 -13.65 6.42
C TYR A 87 -5.66 -13.40 7.20
N LEU A 88 -5.39 -14.19 8.24
CA LEU A 88 -4.20 -14.02 9.07
C LEU A 88 -2.91 -14.26 8.28
N LEU A 89 -2.90 -15.24 7.36
CA LEU A 89 -1.77 -15.48 6.46
C LEU A 89 -1.55 -14.28 5.51
N ALA A 90 -2.61 -13.82 4.85
CA ALA A 90 -2.49 -12.67 3.95
C ALA A 90 -2.06 -11.39 4.68
N LEU A 91 -2.58 -11.15 5.89
CA LEU A 91 -2.17 -10.03 6.73
C LEU A 91 -0.69 -10.12 7.14
N ALA A 92 -0.20 -11.32 7.44
CA ALA A 92 1.22 -11.54 7.75
C ALA A 92 2.12 -11.24 6.54
N GLU A 93 1.74 -11.67 5.34
CA GLU A 93 2.46 -11.33 4.10
C GLU A 93 2.51 -9.82 3.84
N TRP A 94 1.40 -9.12 4.13
CA TRP A 94 1.37 -7.66 4.08
C TRP A 94 2.35 -7.01 5.07
N PHE A 95 2.37 -7.48 6.32
CA PHE A 95 3.34 -7.01 7.31
C PHE A 95 4.78 -7.27 6.88
N GLU A 96 5.08 -8.43 6.29
CA GLU A 96 6.42 -8.74 5.79
C GLU A 96 6.84 -7.77 4.68
N ARG A 97 5.95 -7.47 3.73
CA ARG A 97 6.21 -6.49 2.65
C ARG A 97 6.47 -5.10 3.22
N ILE A 98 5.64 -4.65 4.15
CA ILE A 98 5.81 -3.35 4.81
C ILE A 98 7.15 -3.30 5.56
N ALA A 99 7.48 -4.33 6.33
CA ALA A 99 8.73 -4.41 7.07
C ALA A 99 9.95 -4.34 6.14
N ARG A 100 9.88 -5.02 4.99
CA ARG A 100 10.92 -4.96 3.95
C ARG A 100 11.10 -3.56 3.39
N THR A 101 10.01 -2.89 2.98
CA THR A 101 10.06 -1.51 2.49
C THR A 101 10.67 -0.56 3.54
N ILE A 102 10.26 -0.69 4.81
CA ILE A 102 10.81 0.10 5.92
C ILE A 102 12.31 -0.15 6.07
N ALA A 103 12.75 -1.40 6.04
CA ALA A 103 14.16 -1.76 6.16
C ALA A 103 15.00 -1.22 4.99
N GLU A 104 14.50 -1.31 3.76
CA GLU A 104 15.16 -0.78 2.56
C GLU A 104 15.32 0.75 2.64
N PHE A 105 14.27 1.47 3.05
CA PHE A 105 14.35 2.91 3.25
C PHE A 105 15.30 3.29 4.39
N GLY A 106 15.28 2.54 5.49
CA GLY A 106 16.22 2.72 6.59
C GLY A 106 17.68 2.56 6.12
N ALA A 107 17.98 1.50 5.39
CA ALA A 107 19.30 1.25 4.83
C ALA A 107 19.74 2.36 3.86
N PHE A 108 18.83 2.82 2.99
CA PHE A 108 19.10 3.94 2.08
C PHE A 108 19.44 5.23 2.84
N LEU A 109 18.66 5.58 3.87
CA LEU A 109 18.88 6.79 4.66
C LEU A 109 20.20 6.72 5.44
N LEU A 110 20.56 5.57 5.98
CA LEU A 110 21.87 5.37 6.63
C LEU A 110 23.03 5.54 5.64
N ALA A 111 22.93 4.95 4.45
CA ALA A 111 23.94 5.11 3.41
C ALA A 111 24.07 6.56 2.91
N LEU A 112 22.98 7.33 2.92
CA LEU A 112 23.00 8.77 2.62
C LEU A 112 23.65 9.58 3.76
N ALA A 113 23.36 9.22 5.01
CA ALA A 113 23.93 9.87 6.19
C ALA A 113 25.46 9.69 6.23
N GLU A 114 25.99 8.51 5.90
CA GLU A 114 27.43 8.24 5.81
C GLU A 114 28.17 9.10 4.78
N ARG A 115 27.44 9.57 3.74
CA ARG A 115 27.98 10.43 2.68
C ARG A 115 27.74 11.90 2.94
N SER A 116 26.92 12.22 3.94
CA SER A 116 26.67 13.60 4.33
C SER A 116 27.90 14.17 5.02
N PRO A 117 28.20 15.46 4.82
CA PRO A 117 29.29 16.09 5.56
C PRO A 117 29.05 15.91 7.06
N ALA A 118 30.14 15.64 7.80
CA ALA A 118 30.08 15.60 9.25
C ALA A 118 29.52 16.92 9.78
N ILE A 119 28.78 16.86 10.88
CA ILE A 119 28.42 18.08 11.60
C ILE A 119 29.75 18.69 12.06
N GLU A 120 30.11 19.86 11.51
CA GLU A 120 31.24 20.61 12.03
C GLU A 120 30.90 21.04 13.45
N ASP A 121 31.68 20.57 14.42
CA ASP A 121 31.57 21.00 15.81
C ASP A 121 31.90 22.51 15.88
N GLY A 122 30.85 23.33 15.88
CA GLY A 122 30.85 24.70 16.35
C GLY A 122 31.10 25.79 15.31
N VAL A 123 30.02 26.52 14.98
CA VAL A 123 30.05 27.98 15.10
C VAL A 123 28.79 28.42 15.84
N ALA A 124 28.91 28.52 17.16
CA ALA A 124 28.20 29.55 17.89
C ALA A 124 28.99 30.85 17.71
N THR A 125 28.56 31.70 16.78
CA THR A 125 28.74 33.16 16.83
C THR A 125 27.52 33.81 16.21
#